data_AF-R7TQU9-F1
#
_entry.id   AF-R7TQU9-F1
#
_cell.length_a   1.000
_cell.length_b   1.000
_cell.length_c   1.000
_cell.angle_alpha   90.00
_cell.angle_beta   90.00
_cell.angle_gamma   90.00
#
_symmetry.space_group_name_H-M   'P 1'
#
loop_
_entity.id
_entity.type
_entity.pdbx_description
1 polymer ?
#
loop_
_entity_poly.entity_id
_entity_poly.type
_entity_poly.pdbx_seq_one_letter_code
_entity_poly.pdbx_strand_id
1 'polypeptide(L)'
;DEVHPGVFLGDRTIALDKAKLKEIGITHVLNAAEGKKFHSVNTCSAFYADDVIAYLGVAAIDIPAFNLSAFFEKCTDFIHEALSTQGK
;
A
#
# COMPACT_ATOMS: atom_id res chain seq x y z
N ASP A 1 5.28 -11.21 -2.04
CA ASP A 1 5.47 -12.28 -1.04
C ASP A 1 4.80 -11.94 0.27
N GLU A 2 4.28 -12.92 0.99
CA GLU A 2 3.83 -12.73 2.37
C GLU A 2 5.06 -12.71 3.29
N VAL A 3 5.24 -11.60 4.02
CA VAL A 3 6.42 -11.38 4.86
C VAL A 3 6.10 -11.51 6.35
N HIS A 4 4.82 -11.45 6.70
CA HIS A 4 4.25 -11.69 8.02
C HIS A 4 2.77 -12.09 7.80
N PRO A 5 2.13 -12.88 8.69
CA PRO A 5 0.71 -13.19 8.56
C PRO A 5 -0.14 -11.96 8.27
N GLY A 6 -0.82 -11.97 7.11
CA GLY A 6 -1.66 -10.86 6.65
C GLY A 6 -0.90 -9.64 6.11
N VAL A 7 0.42 -9.72 5.90
CA VAL A 7 1.24 -8.63 5.38
C VAL A 7 2.01 -9.10 4.15
N PHE A 8 1.73 -8.44 3.02
CA PHE A 8 2.31 -8.76 1.73
C PHE A 8 3.20 -7.62 1.26
N LEU A 9 4.40 -7.97 0.81
CA LEU A 9 5.28 -7.07 0.08
C LEU A 9 5.10 -7.29 -1.43
N GLY A 10 4.75 -6.23 -2.15
CA GLY A 10 4.43 -6.25 -3.57
C GLY A 10 5.17 -5.18 -4.36
N ASP A 11 5.14 -5.32 -5.68
CA ASP A 11 5.70 -4.36 -6.63
C ASP A 11 4.62 -3.49 -7.30
N ARG A 12 5.03 -2.67 -8.27
CA ARG A 12 4.10 -1.87 -9.07
C ARG A 12 3.10 -2.73 -9.85
N THR A 13 3.53 -3.90 -10.31
CA THR A 13 2.73 -4.78 -11.16
C THR A 13 1.52 -5.30 -10.39
N ILE A 14 1.75 -5.82 -9.18
CA ILE A 14 0.66 -6.35 -8.34
C ILE A 14 -0.28 -5.24 -7.84
N ALA A 15 0.26 -4.05 -7.53
CA ALA A 15 -0.56 -2.92 -7.07
C ALA A 15 -1.58 -2.45 -8.13
N LEU A 16 -1.29 -2.66 -9.42
CA LEU A 16 -2.17 -2.31 -10.53
C LEU A 16 -3.14 -3.44 -10.91
N ASP A 17 -2.91 -4.67 -10.46
CA ASP A 17 -3.72 -5.84 -10.76
C ASP A 17 -4.80 -6.06 -9.70
N LYS A 18 -5.89 -5.29 -9.80
CA LYS A 18 -7.06 -5.40 -8.92
C LYS A 18 -7.67 -6.80 -8.88
N ALA A 19 -7.65 -7.52 -10.00
CA ALA A 19 -8.20 -8.86 -10.07
C ALA A 19 -7.38 -9.80 -9.19
N LYS A 20 -6.04 -9.70 -9.27
CA LYS A 20 -5.16 -10.50 -8.42
C LYS A 20 -5.24 -10.11 -6.94
N LEU A 21 -5.32 -8.81 -6.63
CA LEU A 21 -5.52 -8.34 -5.25
C LEU A 21 -6.80 -8.91 -4.64
N LYS A 22 -7.91 -8.95 -5.40
CA LYS A 22 -9.16 -9.60 -4.97
C LYS A 22 -9.02 -11.11 -4.80
N GLU A 23 -8.36 -11.78 -5.75
CA GLU A 23 -8.17 -13.23 -5.73
C GLU A 23 -7.48 -13.70 -4.43
N ILE A 24 -6.46 -12.96 -3.98
CA ILE A 24 -5.73 -13.29 -2.74
C ILE A 24 -6.37 -12.69 -1.48
N GLY A 25 -7.40 -11.86 -1.66
CA GLY A 25 -8.19 -11.24 -0.60
C GLY A 25 -7.49 -10.07 0.10
N ILE A 26 -6.74 -9.25 -0.63
CA ILE A 26 -6.21 -7.98 -0.10
C ILE A 26 -7.36 -7.03 0.21
N THR A 27 -7.28 -6.38 1.36
CA THR A 27 -8.27 -5.43 1.87
C THR A 27 -7.68 -4.04 2.08
N HIS A 28 -6.36 -3.93 2.23
CA HIS A 28 -5.65 -2.69 2.48
C HIS A 28 -4.44 -2.58 1.55
N VAL A 29 -4.23 -1.40 0.98
CA VAL A 29 -3.03 -1.10 0.16
C VAL A 29 -2.33 0.12 0.73
N LEU A 30 -1.10 -0.08 1.20
CA LEU A 30 -0.16 1.00 1.51
C LEU A 30 0.82 1.17 0.34
N ASN A 31 0.67 2.26 -0.40
CA ASN A 31 1.58 2.61 -1.49
C ASN A 31 2.70 3.52 -0.97
N ALA A 32 3.89 2.95 -0.76
CA ALA A 32 5.06 3.68 -0.29
C ALA A 32 5.75 4.52 -1.38
N ALA A 33 5.24 4.55 -2.61
CA ALA A 33 5.83 5.27 -3.74
C ALA A 33 4.75 6.02 -4.54
N GLU A 34 3.73 6.55 -3.86
CA GLU A 34 2.62 7.24 -4.52
C GLU A 34 3.12 8.43 -5.35
N GLY A 35 2.65 8.54 -6.59
CA GLY A 35 2.92 9.72 -7.42
C GLY A 35 2.80 9.47 -8.90
N LYS A 36 2.97 10.53 -9.67
CA LYS A 36 2.87 10.54 -11.15
C LYS A 36 4.21 10.58 -11.86
N LYS A 37 5.32 10.61 -11.11
CA LYS A 37 6.67 10.74 -11.67
C LYS A 37 7.22 9.38 -12.11
N PHE A 38 8.30 9.43 -12.89
CA PHE A 38 9.07 8.23 -13.23
C PHE A 38 9.57 7.56 -11.93
N HIS A 39 9.36 6.24 -11.82
CA HIS A 39 9.54 5.40 -10.62
C HIS A 39 8.48 5.48 -9.51
N SER A 40 7.45 6.32 -9.65
CA SER A 40 6.30 6.29 -8.74
C SER A 40 5.26 5.24 -9.18
N VAL A 41 4.45 4.78 -8.22
CA VAL A 41 3.26 3.97 -8.45
C VAL A 41 2.05 4.91 -8.48
N ASN A 42 1.53 5.17 -9.68
CA ASN A 42 0.42 6.10 -9.89
C ASN A 42 -0.93 5.42 -9.59
N THR A 43 -1.19 5.19 -8.31
CA THR A 43 -2.49 4.81 -7.77
C THR A 43 -2.90 5.81 -6.69
N CYS A 44 -4.16 5.78 -6.30
CA CYS A 44 -4.71 6.60 -5.21
C CYS A 44 -5.97 5.91 -4.68
N SER A 45 -6.60 6.47 -3.63
CA SER A 45 -7.84 5.91 -3.08
C SER A 45 -8.94 5.73 -4.14
N ALA A 46 -9.10 6.69 -5.06
CA ALA A 46 -10.08 6.59 -6.14
C ALA A 46 -9.76 5.45 -7.14
N PHE A 47 -8.49 5.08 -7.28
CA PHE A 47 -8.13 3.91 -8.08
C PHE A 47 -8.74 2.65 -7.48
N TYR A 48 -8.82 2.49 -6.16
CA TYR A 48 -9.28 1.27 -5.49
C TYR A 48 -10.74 1.28 -5.00
N ALA A 49 -11.47 2.39 -5.21
CA ALA A 49 -12.78 2.63 -4.59
C ALA A 49 -13.84 1.53 -4.89
N ASP A 50 -13.79 0.93 -6.08
CA ASP A 50 -14.75 -0.11 -6.50
C ASP A 50 -14.53 -1.47 -5.82
N ASP A 51 -13.40 -1.67 -5.14
CA ASP A 51 -12.93 -2.99 -4.71
C ASP A 51 -12.97 -3.20 -3.19
N VAL A 52 -13.55 -2.26 -2.43
CA VAL A 52 -13.56 -2.27 -0.96
C VAL A 52 -12.14 -2.42 -0.39
N ILE A 53 -11.16 -1.78 -1.06
CA ILE A 53 -9.77 -1.73 -0.60
C ILE A 53 -9.54 -0.37 0.06
N ALA A 54 -9.19 -0.40 1.34
CA ALA A 54 -8.72 0.78 2.04
C ALA A 54 -7.31 1.14 1.56
N TYR A 55 -7.02 2.43 1.43
CA TYR A 55 -5.79 2.88 0.78
C TYR A 55 -5.07 3.97 1.56
N LEU A 56 -3.75 3.82 1.69
CA LEU A 56 -2.85 4.82 2.21
C LEU A 56 -1.71 5.07 1.21
N GLY A 57 -1.61 6.30 0.72
CA GLY A 57 -0.52 6.74 -0.14
C GLY A 57 0.56 7.49 0.66
N VAL A 58 1.82 7.15 0.43
CA VAL A 58 2.99 7.92 0.84
C VAL A 58 3.77 8.26 -0.42
N ALA A 59 3.87 9.56 -0.72
CA ALA A 59 4.66 10.04 -1.86
C ALA A 59 6.16 10.07 -1.54
N ALA A 60 6.70 8.92 -1.11
CA ALA A 60 8.12 8.81 -0.82
C ALA A 60 8.94 8.78 -2.10
N ILE A 61 10.17 9.28 -1.97
CA ILE A 61 11.17 9.25 -3.02
C ILE A 61 12.31 8.40 -2.49
N ASP A 62 12.75 7.42 -3.28
CA ASP A 62 13.86 6.54 -2.94
C ASP A 62 15.21 7.27 -3.07
N ILE A 63 15.46 8.17 -2.13
CA ILE A 63 16.73 8.88 -1.96
C ILE A 63 17.10 8.94 -0.48
N PRO A 64 18.40 8.90 -0.12
CA PRO A 64 18.84 8.93 1.28
C PRO A 64 18.38 10.15 2.07
N ALA A 65 18.12 11.28 1.39
CA ALA A 65 17.69 12.53 2.01
C ALA A 65 16.19 12.57 2.31
N PHE A 66 15.38 11.62 1.80
CA PHE A 66 13.96 11.61 2.07
C PHE A 66 13.70 11.17 3.50
N ASN A 67 13.05 12.01 4.29
CA ASN A 67 12.69 11.68 5.66
C ASN A 67 11.49 10.72 5.70
N LEU A 68 11.76 9.42 5.54
CA LEU A 68 10.73 8.39 5.61
C LEU A 68 10.16 8.22 7.03
N SER A 69 10.97 8.53 8.05
CA SER A 69 10.55 8.39 9.46
C SER A 69 9.36 9.25 9.84
N ALA A 70 9.16 10.38 9.14
CA ALA A 70 7.97 11.24 9.32
C ALA A 70 6.64 10.52 9.01
N PHE A 71 6.67 9.36 8.35
CA PHE A 71 5.49 8.59 7.97
C PHE A 71 5.34 7.29 8.76
N PHE A 72 6.31 6.92 9.60
CA PHE A 72 6.32 5.61 10.27
C PHE A 72 5.07 5.39 11.12
N GLU A 73 4.74 6.32 12.02
CA GLU A 73 3.56 6.21 12.89
C GLU A 73 2.27 6.02 12.09
N LYS A 74 2.03 6.89 11.09
CA LYS A 74 0.85 6.81 10.23
C LYS A 74 0.76 5.47 9.47
N CYS A 75 1.88 4.99 8.95
CA CYS A 75 1.95 3.72 8.25
C CYS A 75 1.74 2.52 9.19
N THR A 76 2.34 2.56 10.38
CA THR A 76 2.17 1.50 11.38
C THR A 76 0.75 1.44 11.92
N ASP A 77 0.10 2.59 12.11
CA ASP A 77 -1.30 2.65 12.54
C ASP A 77 -2.23 2.03 11.50
N PHE A 78 -2.01 2.36 10.21
CA PHE A 78 -2.78 1.79 9.11
C PHE A 78 -2.61 0.27 8.99
N ILE A 79 -1.38 -0.23 9.13
CA ILE A 79 -1.11 -1.67 9.15
C ILE A 79 -1.74 -2.33 10.39
N HIS A 80 -1.63 -1.69 11.56
CA HIS A 80 -2.17 -2.21 12.81
C HIS A 80 -3.70 -2.30 12.77
N GLU A 81 -4.39 -1.27 12.29
CA GLU A 81 -5.83 -1.24 12.11
C GLU A 81 -6.30 -2.39 11.20
N ALA A 82 -5.64 -2.54 10.04
CA ALA A 82 -5.93 -3.61 9.09
C ALA A 82 -5.83 -4.99 9.76
N LEU A 83 -4.70 -5.28 10.44
CA LEU A 83 -4.50 -6.58 11.09
C LEU A 83 -5.44 -6.81 12.28
N SER A 84 -5.77 -5.77 13.04
CA SER A 84 -6.70 -5.85 14.18
C SER A 84 -8.12 -6.25 13.78
N THR A 85 -8.49 -5.98 12.52
CA THR A 85 -9.79 -6.31 11.93
C THR A 85 -9.73 -7.55 11.03
N GLN A 86 -8.66 -8.34 11.14
CA GLN A 86 -8.39 -9.54 10.31
C GLN A 86 -8.23 -9.24 8.81
N GLY A 87 -7.91 -8.00 8.47
CA GLY A 87 -7.54 -7.58 7.13
C GLY A 87 -6.18 -8.11 6.68
N LYS A 88 -5.93 -7.91 5.40
CA LYS A 88 -4.68 -8.16 4.67
C LYS A 88 -4.30 -6.97 3.81
#